data_AF-A0A8E0S159-F1
#
_entry.id   AF-A0A8E0S159-F1
#
_cell.length_a   1.000
_cell.length_b   1.000
_cell.length_c   1.000
_cell.angle_alpha   90.00
_cell.angle_beta   90.00
_cell.angle_gamma   90.00
#
_symmetry.space_group_name_H-M   'P 1'
#
loop_
_entity.id
_entity.type
_entity.pdbx_description
1 polymer ?
#
loop_
_entity_poly.entity_id
_entity_poly.type
_entity_poly.pdbx_seq_one_letter_code
_entity_poly.pdbx_strand_id
1 'polypeptide(L)'
;MAYFYLEQFPNARAWCLARSAYTRSLAVSSLVGYLVGLGDRHPQNILLHQSSGELVHIDLGVAFDQGRLLPTPEMVPFRLTRDLVHALGPLGLQAGFVPTAEVVLAGLRTGSDVILTLLQVLLHDPLYSWSLSPAQLCALEVRRAELQVAKSACGTVLLDQTNLLGDSILDKDRMNVTKTILGSTTSVLDTMIVGRMDRGQTREPVNQLAERVLIGVRSKLEGRVTGSLASSSDGNPAGCGGLDQLDVAGHVGLLVRAATDPANLSRMYFGWQAYL
;
A
#
# COMPACT_ATOMS: atom_id res chain seq x y z
N MET A 1 14.18 9.84 -1.74
CA MET A 1 14.51 9.18 -0.46
C MET A 1 16.01 9.03 -0.18
N ALA A 2 16.89 8.72 -1.13
CA ALA A 2 18.33 8.57 -0.82
C ALA A 2 18.97 9.82 -0.17
N TYR A 3 18.64 11.01 -0.69
CA TYR A 3 19.14 12.29 -0.14
C TYR A 3 18.68 12.56 1.29
N PHE A 4 17.47 12.13 1.67
CA PHE A 4 16.98 12.25 3.04
C PHE A 4 17.94 11.61 4.05
N TYR A 5 18.46 10.41 3.75
CA TYR A 5 19.40 9.75 4.65
C TYR A 5 20.74 10.50 4.74
N LEU A 6 21.21 11.09 3.63
CA LEU A 6 22.45 11.87 3.61
C LEU A 6 22.31 13.18 4.41
N GLU A 7 21.16 13.85 4.31
CA GLU A 7 20.89 15.12 4.98
C GLU A 7 20.61 14.93 6.48
N GLN A 8 19.83 13.91 6.85
CA GLN A 8 19.44 13.67 8.25
C GLN A 8 20.53 12.99 9.08
N PHE A 9 21.39 12.19 8.44
CA PHE A 9 22.45 11.45 9.12
C PHE A 9 23.83 11.83 8.58
N PRO A 10 24.37 13.03 8.93
CA PRO A 10 25.67 13.47 8.44
C PRO A 10 26.83 12.62 8.98
N ASN A 11 26.65 11.97 10.14
CA ASN A 11 27.64 11.04 10.68
C ASN A 11 27.59 9.70 9.94
N ALA A 12 28.71 9.24 9.39
CA ALA A 12 28.78 8.02 8.58
C ALA A 12 28.30 6.76 9.32
N ARG A 13 28.58 6.63 10.63
CA ARG A 13 28.11 5.49 11.43
C ARG A 13 26.60 5.56 11.63
N ALA A 14 26.07 6.72 11.98
CA ALA A 14 24.63 6.93 12.13
C ALA A 14 23.89 6.67 10.82
N TRP A 15 24.43 7.16 9.69
CA TRP A 15 23.90 6.90 8.36
C TRP A 15 23.85 5.41 8.01
N CYS A 16 24.94 4.69 8.29
CA CYS A 16 25.00 3.25 8.04
C CYS A 16 23.95 2.47 8.86
N LEU A 17 23.79 2.85 10.14
CA LEU A 17 22.79 2.25 11.02
C LEU A 17 21.35 2.58 10.57
N ALA A 18 21.06 3.85 10.27
CA ALA A 18 19.75 4.29 9.82
C ALA A 18 19.35 3.62 8.49
N ARG A 19 20.28 3.54 7.53
CA ARG A 19 20.03 2.83 6.27
C ARG A 19 19.83 1.33 6.47
N SER A 20 20.56 0.72 7.41
CA SER A 20 20.35 -0.70 7.76
C SER A 20 18.98 -0.93 8.43
N ALA A 21 18.50 0.02 9.22
CA ALA A 21 17.16 -0.02 9.80
C ALA A 21 16.07 0.19 8.73
N TYR A 22 16.28 1.12 7.79
CA TYR A 22 15.44 1.30 6.61
C TYR A 22 15.32 0.02 5.78
N THR A 23 16.44 -0.59 5.40
CA THR A 23 16.44 -1.81 4.57
C THR A 23 15.67 -2.94 5.24
N ARG A 24 15.85 -3.12 6.56
CA ARG A 24 15.14 -4.15 7.32
C ARG A 24 13.64 -3.85 7.44
N SER A 25 13.28 -2.63 7.81
CA SER A 25 11.87 -2.22 7.96
C SER A 25 11.12 -2.26 6.62
N LEU A 26 11.76 -1.87 5.52
CA LEU A 26 11.21 -2.02 4.17
C LEU A 26 10.98 -3.50 3.82
N ALA A 27 11.99 -4.37 3.98
CA ALA A 27 11.85 -5.80 3.67
C ALA A 27 10.75 -6.47 4.50
N VAL A 28 10.72 -6.22 5.82
CA VAL A 28 9.69 -6.75 6.72
C VAL A 28 8.30 -6.28 6.29
N SER A 29 8.12 -4.97 6.09
CA SER A 29 6.82 -4.38 5.75
C SER A 29 6.33 -4.84 4.37
N SER A 30 7.23 -5.01 3.39
CA SER A 30 6.89 -5.55 2.06
C SER A 30 6.38 -6.99 2.14
N LEU A 31 7.06 -7.87 2.88
CA LEU A 31 6.70 -9.28 2.96
C LEU A 31 5.44 -9.51 3.80
N VAL A 32 5.31 -8.80 4.93
CA VAL A 32 4.09 -8.84 5.74
C VAL A 32 2.90 -8.22 4.99
N GLY A 33 3.11 -7.12 4.29
CA GLY A 33 2.10 -6.48 3.44
C GLY A 33 1.61 -7.41 2.34
N TYR A 34 2.52 -8.10 1.65
CA TYR A 34 2.16 -9.12 0.66
C TYR A 34 1.33 -10.26 1.26
N LEU A 35 1.77 -10.78 2.40
CA LEU A 35 1.13 -11.90 3.08
C LEU A 35 -0.32 -11.59 3.45
N VAL A 36 -0.54 -10.43 4.08
CA VAL A 36 -1.87 -9.96 4.49
C VAL A 36 -2.67 -9.42 3.30
N GLY A 37 -2.02 -9.08 2.18
CA GLY A 37 -2.67 -8.44 1.03
C GLY A 37 -3.01 -6.97 1.29
N LEU A 38 -2.11 -6.24 1.94
CA LEU A 38 -2.26 -4.83 2.25
C LEU A 38 -2.14 -3.99 0.97
N GLY A 39 -3.23 -3.33 0.60
CA GLY A 39 -3.32 -2.45 -0.56
C GLY A 39 -3.29 -0.97 -0.20
N ASP A 40 -3.45 -0.12 -1.21
CA ASP A 40 -3.44 1.35 -1.13
C ASP A 40 -2.11 1.92 -0.60
N ARG A 41 -0.99 1.42 -1.14
CA ARG A 41 0.35 1.79 -0.67
C ARG A 41 0.94 2.98 -1.43
N HIS A 42 0.23 4.09 -1.40
CA HIS A 42 0.75 5.37 -1.90
C HIS A 42 1.69 6.05 -0.91
N PRO A 43 2.51 7.04 -1.33
CA PRO A 43 3.53 7.64 -0.46
C PRO A 43 3.00 8.27 0.82
N GLN A 44 1.78 8.80 0.82
CA GLN A 44 1.19 9.40 2.02
C GLN A 44 0.85 8.37 3.10
N ASN A 45 0.80 7.08 2.76
CA ASN A 45 0.58 6.01 3.73
C ASN A 45 1.91 5.37 4.20
N ILE A 46 3.05 5.90 3.74
CA ILE A 46 4.38 5.40 4.11
C ILE A 46 5.14 6.54 4.78
N LEU A 47 5.39 6.38 6.08
CA LEU A 47 6.14 7.34 6.88
C LEU A 47 7.59 6.87 7.03
N LEU A 48 8.50 7.83 7.13
CA LEU A 48 9.89 7.60 7.53
C LEU A 48 10.10 8.22 8.90
N HIS A 49 10.61 7.42 9.83
CA HIS A 49 10.96 7.91 11.15
C HIS A 49 12.29 8.67 11.09
N GLN A 50 12.28 9.95 11.45
CA GLN A 50 13.42 10.86 11.22
C GLN A 50 14.67 10.48 12.02
N SER A 51 14.52 9.92 13.23
CA SER A 51 15.67 9.60 14.08
C SER A 51 16.20 8.18 13.92
N SER A 52 15.35 7.19 13.63
CA SER A 52 15.80 5.80 13.39
C SER A 52 16.03 5.48 11.92
N GLY A 53 15.42 6.22 10.99
CA GLY A 53 15.42 5.90 9.57
C GLY A 53 14.50 4.73 9.19
N GLU A 54 13.62 4.30 10.08
CA GLU A 54 12.73 3.17 9.79
C GLU A 54 11.52 3.59 8.97
N LEU A 55 11.07 2.69 8.10
CA LEU A 55 9.86 2.83 7.31
C LEU A 55 8.67 2.26 8.07
N VAL A 56 7.59 3.05 8.15
CA VAL A 56 6.37 2.71 8.89
C VAL A 56 5.16 2.86 7.98
N HIS A 57 4.33 1.83 7.90
CA HIS A 57 3.05 1.89 7.20
C HIS A 57 1.98 2.46 8.14
N ILE A 58 1.18 3.40 7.62
CA ILE A 58 -0.05 3.87 8.25
C ILE A 58 -1.25 3.59 7.35
N ASP A 59 -2.45 3.78 7.88
CA ASP A 59 -3.73 3.55 7.19
C ASP A 59 -3.81 2.14 6.57
N LEU A 60 -4.29 1.19 7.37
CA LEU A 60 -4.40 -0.23 7.01
C LEU A 60 -5.82 -0.61 6.57
N GLY A 61 -6.63 0.37 6.15
CA GLY A 61 -8.05 0.17 5.84
C GLY A 61 -8.32 -0.70 4.61
N VAL A 62 -7.37 -0.81 3.68
CA VAL A 62 -7.46 -1.67 2.50
C VAL A 62 -6.55 -2.89 2.69
N ALA A 63 -7.12 -4.01 3.11
CA ALA A 63 -6.39 -5.26 3.39
C ALA A 63 -7.01 -6.46 2.66
N PHE A 64 -6.36 -7.63 2.75
CA PHE A 64 -6.85 -8.89 2.21
C PHE A 64 -7.10 -8.88 0.70
N ASP A 65 -6.13 -8.33 -0.04
CA ASP A 65 -6.10 -8.23 -1.51
C ASP A 65 -7.24 -7.38 -2.12
N GLN A 66 -7.97 -6.62 -1.29
CA GLN A 66 -9.02 -5.69 -1.75
C GLN A 66 -8.49 -4.53 -2.60
N GLY A 67 -7.17 -4.26 -2.57
CA GLY A 67 -6.53 -3.32 -3.49
C GLY A 67 -6.71 -3.72 -4.97
N ARG A 68 -6.95 -5.00 -5.26
CA ARG A 68 -7.26 -5.50 -6.61
C ARG A 68 -8.72 -5.26 -7.03
N LEU A 69 -9.60 -4.94 -6.07
CA LEU A 69 -11.02 -4.67 -6.30
C LEU A 69 -11.32 -3.17 -6.44
N LEU A 70 -10.32 -2.32 -6.23
CA LEU A 70 -10.40 -0.90 -6.53
C LEU A 70 -10.71 -0.70 -8.03
N PRO A 71 -11.50 0.33 -8.41
CA PRO A 71 -11.79 0.60 -9.82
C PRO A 71 -10.52 0.71 -10.69
N THR A 72 -9.42 1.24 -10.14
CA THR A 72 -8.08 1.02 -10.70
C THR A 72 -7.33 -0.03 -9.86
N PRO A 73 -7.21 -1.29 -10.33
CA PRO A 73 -6.67 -2.37 -9.53
C PRO A 73 -5.15 -2.23 -9.29
N GLU A 74 -4.72 -2.50 -8.06
CA GLU A 74 -3.30 -2.64 -7.74
C GLU A 74 -2.74 -3.97 -8.26
N MET A 75 -1.73 -3.90 -9.13
CA MET A 75 -1.13 -5.05 -9.84
C MET A 75 0.19 -5.51 -9.22
N VAL A 76 0.73 -4.77 -8.25
CA VAL A 76 2.00 -5.10 -7.57
C VAL A 76 1.72 -5.72 -6.19
N PRO A 77 2.58 -6.64 -5.71
CA PRO A 77 2.39 -7.28 -4.40
C PRO A 77 2.67 -6.34 -3.21
N PHE A 78 3.54 -5.35 -3.41
CA PHE A 78 3.86 -4.29 -2.47
C PHE A 78 4.55 -3.15 -3.22
N ARG A 79 4.63 -1.98 -2.58
CA ARG A 79 5.36 -0.83 -3.13
C ARG A 79 6.87 -1.08 -3.08
N LEU A 80 7.50 -1.21 -4.24
CA LEU A 80 8.97 -1.26 -4.39
C LEU A 80 9.40 -0.42 -5.60
N THR A 81 9.14 0.88 -5.52
CA THR A 81 9.39 1.83 -6.61
C THR A 81 10.85 2.33 -6.62
N ARG A 82 11.25 3.06 -7.67
CA ARG A 82 12.65 3.43 -7.88
C ARG A 82 13.21 4.31 -6.74
N ASP A 83 12.42 5.21 -6.14
CA ASP A 83 12.91 6.03 -5.03
C ASP A 83 13.20 5.20 -3.77
N LEU A 84 12.38 4.18 -3.51
CA LEU A 84 12.61 3.25 -2.40
C LEU A 84 13.86 2.39 -2.63
N VAL A 85 14.04 1.90 -3.86
CA VAL A 85 15.21 1.13 -4.26
C VAL A 85 16.48 1.99 -4.20
N HIS A 86 16.40 3.24 -4.65
CA HIS A 86 17.53 4.18 -4.63
C HIS A 86 18.01 4.45 -3.19
N ALA A 87 17.10 4.52 -2.22
CA ALA A 87 17.46 4.71 -0.82
C ALA A 87 18.22 3.52 -0.18
N LEU A 88 18.16 2.32 -0.77
CA LEU A 88 18.97 1.17 -0.32
C LEU A 88 20.47 1.38 -0.60
N GLY A 89 20.79 2.25 -1.55
CA GLY A 89 22.15 2.58 -1.96
C GLY A 89 22.58 1.88 -3.25
N PRO A 90 23.87 1.98 -3.60
CA PRO A 90 24.36 1.62 -4.94
C PRO A 90 24.29 0.12 -5.25
N LEU A 91 24.27 -0.73 -4.22
CA LEU A 91 24.13 -2.17 -4.35
C LEU A 91 22.66 -2.63 -4.50
N GLY A 92 21.71 -1.69 -4.39
CA GLY A 92 20.29 -1.91 -4.61
C GLY A 92 19.69 -3.00 -3.72
N LEU A 93 18.81 -3.81 -4.33
CA LEU A 93 18.02 -4.84 -3.64
C LEU A 93 18.85 -6.04 -3.18
N GLN A 94 19.92 -6.36 -3.90
CA GLN A 94 20.73 -7.55 -3.62
C GLN A 94 21.51 -7.42 -2.31
N ALA A 95 21.94 -6.20 -1.97
CA ALA A 95 22.63 -5.95 -0.71
C ALA A 95 21.66 -5.53 0.39
N GLY A 96 21.14 -6.53 1.09
CA GLY A 96 20.41 -6.36 2.34
C GLY A 96 18.91 -6.60 2.20
N PHE A 97 18.23 -6.04 1.19
CA PHE A 97 16.78 -6.24 1.05
C PHE A 97 16.44 -7.71 0.79
N VAL A 98 17.02 -8.32 -0.27
CA VAL A 98 16.72 -9.72 -0.65
C VAL A 98 17.08 -10.71 0.48
N PRO A 99 18.31 -10.69 1.06
CA PRO A 99 18.64 -11.56 2.19
C PRO A 99 17.72 -11.37 3.41
N THR A 100 17.33 -10.12 3.71
CA THR A 100 16.40 -9.86 4.82
C THR A 100 15.01 -10.39 4.51
N ALA A 101 14.52 -10.20 3.28
CA ALA A 101 13.22 -10.69 2.83
C ALA A 101 13.15 -12.22 2.88
N GLU A 102 14.22 -12.93 2.51
CA GLU A 102 14.31 -14.39 2.63
C GLU A 102 14.22 -14.85 4.09
N VAL A 103 14.98 -14.23 4.99
CA VAL A 103 14.92 -14.53 6.42
C VAL A 103 13.52 -14.27 7.00
N VAL A 104 12.89 -13.15 6.61
CA VAL A 104 11.53 -12.80 7.04
C VAL A 104 10.53 -13.83 6.53
N LEU A 105 10.57 -14.18 5.24
CA LEU A 105 9.64 -15.15 4.66
C LEU A 105 9.82 -16.54 5.28
N ALA A 106 11.05 -16.97 5.54
CA ALA A 106 11.32 -18.21 6.25
C ALA A 106 10.74 -18.19 7.69
N GLY A 107 10.87 -17.06 8.40
CA GLY A 107 10.27 -16.86 9.71
C GLY A 107 8.74 -16.92 9.66
N LEU A 108 8.11 -16.24 8.69
CA LEU A 108 6.66 -16.25 8.48
C LEU A 108 6.14 -17.66 8.16
N ARG A 109 6.88 -18.44 7.36
CA ARG A 109 6.57 -19.85 7.06
C ARG A 109 6.61 -20.72 8.31
N THR A 110 7.65 -20.56 9.12
CA THR A 110 7.82 -21.30 10.37
C THR A 110 6.72 -20.98 11.39
N GLY A 111 6.30 -19.71 11.46
CA GLY A 111 5.21 -19.24 12.33
C GLY A 111 3.82 -19.28 11.70
N SER A 112 3.62 -20.03 10.62
CA SER A 112 2.38 -20.00 9.82
C SER A 112 1.14 -20.35 10.62
N ASP A 113 1.19 -21.33 11.51
CA ASP A 113 0.05 -21.73 12.34
C ASP A 113 -0.43 -20.60 13.26
N VAL A 114 0.49 -19.83 13.85
CA VAL A 114 0.16 -18.69 14.71
C VAL A 114 -0.50 -17.58 13.89
N ILE A 115 0.04 -17.28 12.72
CA ILE A 115 -0.50 -16.25 11.82
C ILE A 115 -1.91 -16.62 11.36
N LEU A 116 -2.12 -17.87 10.92
CA LEU A 116 -3.43 -18.35 10.47
C LEU A 116 -4.45 -18.33 11.60
N THR A 117 -4.05 -18.72 12.83
CA THR A 117 -4.93 -18.67 14.01
C THR A 117 -5.35 -17.24 14.34
N LEU A 118 -4.40 -16.29 14.34
CA LEU A 118 -4.70 -14.88 14.58
C LEU A 118 -5.65 -14.30 13.52
N LEU A 119 -5.38 -14.58 12.24
CA LEU A 119 -6.25 -14.16 11.15
C LEU A 119 -7.64 -14.79 11.25
N GLN A 120 -7.72 -16.05 11.66
CA GLN A 120 -9.00 -16.72 11.86
C GLN A 120 -9.83 -16.02 12.93
N VAL A 121 -9.23 -15.66 14.07
CA VAL A 121 -9.93 -14.90 15.12
C VAL A 121 -10.37 -13.53 14.61
N LEU A 122 -9.48 -12.78 13.92
CA LEU A 122 -9.77 -11.43 13.43
C LEU A 122 -10.85 -11.40 12.35
N LEU A 123 -10.86 -12.36 11.42
CA LEU A 123 -11.80 -12.39 10.30
C LEU A 123 -13.21 -12.85 10.71
N HIS A 124 -13.33 -13.58 11.82
CA HIS A 124 -14.62 -14.03 12.36
C HIS A 124 -15.18 -13.07 13.42
N ASP A 125 -14.54 -11.94 13.69
CA ASP A 125 -15.06 -10.93 14.60
C ASP A 125 -16.35 -10.30 14.03
N PRO A 126 -17.51 -10.45 14.69
CA PRO A 126 -18.78 -9.90 14.20
C PRO A 126 -18.85 -8.37 14.25
N LEU A 127 -17.96 -7.72 15.00
CA LEU A 127 -17.94 -6.26 15.15
C LEU A 127 -17.19 -5.54 14.04
N TYR A 128 -16.38 -6.26 13.26
CA TYR A 128 -15.53 -5.66 12.24
C TYR A 128 -15.83 -6.22 10.85
N SER A 129 -16.28 -5.33 9.95
CA SER A 129 -16.46 -5.66 8.54
C SER A 129 -15.17 -5.37 7.78
N TRP A 130 -14.38 -6.42 7.54
CA TRP A 130 -13.17 -6.31 6.71
C TRP A 130 -13.48 -6.14 5.23
N SER A 131 -14.67 -6.52 4.76
CA SER A 131 -15.10 -6.30 3.37
C SER A 131 -15.48 -4.84 3.13
N LEU A 132 -14.90 -4.24 2.09
CA LEU A 132 -15.35 -3.01 1.49
C LEU A 132 -16.29 -3.34 0.34
N SER A 133 -17.48 -2.75 0.36
CA SER A 133 -18.41 -2.81 -0.77
C SER A 133 -17.82 -2.08 -1.99
N PRO A 134 -18.23 -2.42 -3.23
CA PRO A 134 -17.80 -1.70 -4.42
C PRO A 134 -18.07 -0.19 -4.35
N ALA A 135 -19.17 0.22 -3.72
CA ALA A 135 -19.48 1.63 -3.49
C ALA A 135 -18.47 2.31 -2.56
N GLN A 136 -18.04 1.62 -1.48
CA GLN A 136 -17.00 2.13 -0.58
C GLN A 136 -15.64 2.22 -1.29
N LEU A 137 -15.26 1.23 -2.10
CA LEU A 137 -14.02 1.26 -2.89
C LEU A 137 -14.01 2.42 -3.90
N CYS A 138 -15.13 2.66 -4.57
CA CYS A 138 -15.29 3.80 -5.47
C CYS A 138 -15.21 5.14 -4.71
N ALA A 139 -15.91 5.26 -3.58
CA ALA A 139 -15.87 6.46 -2.75
C ALA A 139 -14.46 6.76 -2.21
N LEU A 140 -13.69 5.72 -1.87
CA LEU A 140 -12.28 5.87 -1.50
C LEU A 140 -11.45 6.47 -2.64
N GLU A 141 -11.61 5.98 -3.87
CA GLU A 141 -10.91 6.55 -5.03
C GLU A 141 -11.31 7.99 -5.34
N VAL A 142 -12.60 8.33 -5.25
CA VAL A 142 -13.07 9.72 -5.43
C VAL A 142 -12.42 10.64 -4.38
N ARG A 143 -12.44 10.22 -3.11
CA ARG A 143 -11.82 10.98 -2.02
C ARG A 143 -10.32 11.16 -2.23
N ARG A 144 -9.63 10.15 -2.77
CA ARG A 144 -8.21 10.26 -3.16
C ARG A 144 -8.04 11.34 -4.24
N ALA A 145 -8.84 11.30 -5.30
CA ALA A 145 -8.75 12.26 -6.41
C ALA A 145 -8.96 13.71 -5.94
N GLU A 146 -9.94 13.94 -5.06
CA GLU A 146 -10.21 15.26 -4.46
C GLU A 146 -9.01 15.79 -3.66
N LEU A 147 -8.40 14.95 -2.82
CA LEU A 147 -7.22 15.30 -2.04
C LEU A 147 -6.01 15.62 -2.93
N GLN A 148 -5.89 14.99 -4.09
CA GLN A 148 -4.85 15.32 -5.06
C GLN A 148 -5.08 16.69 -5.70
N VAL A 149 -6.32 16.98 -6.12
CA VAL A 149 -6.68 18.27 -6.72
C VAL A 149 -6.48 19.41 -5.72
N ALA A 150 -6.88 19.22 -4.46
CA ALA A 150 -6.68 20.22 -3.41
C ALA A 150 -5.19 20.53 -3.16
N LYS A 151 -4.32 19.52 -3.19
CA LYS A 151 -2.86 19.70 -3.05
C LYS A 151 -2.25 20.44 -4.24
N SER A 152 -2.67 20.12 -5.46
CA SER A 152 -2.21 20.83 -6.66
C SER A 152 -2.69 22.27 -6.71
N ALA A 153 -3.91 22.57 -6.24
CA ALA A 153 -4.45 23.94 -6.18
C ALA A 153 -3.77 24.81 -5.10
N CYS A 154 -3.32 24.23 -3.99
CA CYS A 154 -2.59 24.94 -2.95
C CYS A 154 -1.13 25.22 -3.33
N GLY A 155 -0.53 24.39 -4.21
CA GLY A 155 0.86 24.55 -4.66
C GLY A 155 1.10 25.70 -5.63
N THR A 156 0.05 26.23 -6.28
CA THR A 156 0.19 27.26 -7.34
C THR A 156 0.35 28.69 -6.79
N VAL A 157 0.25 28.92 -5.47
CA VAL A 157 0.29 30.29 -4.89
C VAL A 157 1.72 30.72 -4.47
N LEU A 158 2.77 29.93 -4.72
CA LEU A 158 4.15 30.25 -4.28
C LEU A 158 5.20 30.42 -5.39
N LEU A 159 4.79 30.71 -6.63
CA LEU A 159 5.74 30.89 -7.74
C LEU A 159 5.52 32.14 -8.61
N ASP A 160 4.80 33.15 -8.13
CA ASP A 160 4.66 34.40 -8.89
C ASP A 160 4.81 35.64 -7.99
N GLN A 161 6.04 35.98 -7.63
CA GLN A 161 6.39 37.32 -7.14
C GLN A 161 7.72 37.77 -7.72
N THR A 162 7.68 38.17 -9.00
CA THR A 162 8.57 39.22 -9.51
C THR A 162 7.73 40.38 -10.05
N ASN A 163 7.99 41.58 -9.53
CA ASN A 163 7.68 42.94 -10.02
C ASN A 163 6.45 43.70 -9.47
N LEU A 164 6.76 44.55 -8.47
CA LEU A 164 6.50 46.01 -8.34
C LEU A 164 5.13 46.65 -8.66
N LEU A 165 4.60 47.29 -7.60
CA LEU A 165 3.89 48.58 -7.46
C LEU A 165 2.54 48.81 -8.18
N GLY A 166 1.50 49.10 -7.38
CA GLY A 166 0.34 49.90 -7.81
C GLY A 166 -1.00 49.51 -7.21
N ASP A 167 -1.39 50.22 -6.15
CA ASP A 167 -2.73 50.57 -5.68
C ASP A 167 -3.86 49.55 -5.41
N SER A 168 -4.36 49.68 -4.17
CA SER A 168 -5.71 49.51 -3.63
C SER A 168 -6.83 48.94 -4.53
N ILE A 169 -7.56 47.94 -4.02
CA ILE A 169 -8.96 48.04 -3.58
C ILE A 169 -9.44 46.66 -3.08
N LEU A 170 -10.05 46.70 -1.91
CA LEU A 170 -10.86 45.69 -1.19
C LEU A 170 -11.38 44.50 -2.02
N ASP A 171 -11.08 43.28 -1.54
CA ASP A 171 -12.09 42.21 -1.53
C ASP A 171 -11.98 41.40 -0.23
N LYS A 172 -12.92 41.67 0.67
CA LYS A 172 -13.01 41.09 2.02
C LYS A 172 -13.93 39.87 2.07
N ASP A 173 -14.44 39.40 0.93
CA ASP A 173 -15.47 38.34 0.89
C ASP A 173 -14.96 36.91 0.64
N ARG A 174 -13.66 36.71 0.45
CA ARG A 174 -13.12 35.37 0.16
C ARG A 174 -12.89 34.46 1.38
N MET A 175 -13.10 34.94 2.60
CA MET A 175 -12.89 34.16 3.84
C MET A 175 -14.17 33.62 4.51
N ASN A 176 -15.35 33.83 3.92
CA ASN A 176 -16.60 33.26 4.45
C ASN A 176 -17.13 32.05 3.67
N VAL A 177 -16.61 31.78 2.46
CA VAL A 177 -17.05 30.61 1.66
C VAL A 177 -16.42 29.30 2.14
N THR A 178 -15.24 29.35 2.77
CA THR A 178 -14.55 28.15 3.27
C THR A 178 -15.01 27.68 4.65
N LYS A 179 -15.71 28.53 5.43
CA LYS A 179 -16.30 28.12 6.72
C LYS A 179 -17.67 27.44 6.59
N THR A 180 -18.40 27.65 5.50
CA THR A 180 -19.71 26.99 5.28
C THR A 180 -19.56 25.57 4.69
N ILE A 181 -18.47 25.28 4.00
CA ILE A 181 -18.23 23.96 3.38
C ILE A 181 -17.60 22.96 4.37
N LEU A 182 -16.85 23.43 5.38
CA LEU A 182 -16.20 22.54 6.36
C LEU A 182 -17.08 22.23 7.59
N GLY A 183 -18.22 22.91 7.76
CA GLY A 183 -19.16 22.69 8.88
C GLY A 183 -20.37 21.82 8.57
N SER A 184 -20.52 21.33 7.33
CA SER A 184 -21.77 20.70 6.86
C SER A 184 -21.64 19.22 6.46
N THR A 185 -20.42 18.68 6.32
CA THR A 185 -20.21 17.32 5.80
C THR A 185 -20.05 16.23 6.86
N THR A 186 -20.00 16.57 8.15
CA THR A 186 -20.18 15.57 9.22
C THR A 186 -21.60 15.01 9.24
N SER A 187 -22.59 15.68 8.63
CA SER A 187 -23.96 15.18 8.56
C SER A 187 -24.19 14.13 7.46
N VAL A 188 -23.36 14.07 6.40
CA VAL A 188 -23.65 13.17 5.26
C VAL A 188 -23.14 11.74 5.53
N LEU A 189 -22.11 11.59 6.39
CA LEU A 189 -21.67 10.28 6.85
C LEU A 189 -22.59 9.72 7.97
N ASP A 190 -23.17 10.60 8.81
CA ASP A 190 -24.10 10.20 9.87
C ASP A 190 -25.54 9.92 9.37
N THR A 191 -25.96 10.52 8.25
CA THR A 191 -27.34 10.32 7.75
C THR A 191 -27.53 9.00 6.98
N MET A 192 -26.47 8.18 6.79
CA MET A 192 -26.60 6.81 6.27
C MET A 192 -26.62 5.72 7.35
N ILE A 193 -26.54 6.08 8.64
CA ILE A 193 -26.62 5.12 9.76
C ILE A 193 -28.08 4.78 10.13
N VAL A 194 -29.09 5.49 9.62
CA VAL A 194 -30.51 5.11 9.78
C VAL A 194 -31.05 4.48 8.49
N GLY A 195 -30.42 3.38 8.10
CA GLY A 195 -30.94 2.46 7.10
C GLY A 195 -32.13 1.68 7.67
N ARG A 196 -33.32 2.15 7.33
CA ARG A 196 -34.58 1.40 7.17
C ARG A 196 -34.36 -0.13 7.20
N MET A 197 -34.96 -0.80 8.19
CA MET A 197 -35.03 -2.26 8.26
C MET A 197 -35.71 -2.82 7.00
N ASP A 198 -34.92 -3.18 5.99
CA ASP A 198 -35.38 -3.98 4.86
C ASP A 198 -35.14 -5.45 5.19
N ARG A 199 -36.22 -6.14 5.55
CA ARG A 199 -36.25 -7.58 5.79
C ARG A 199 -36.16 -8.27 4.42
N GLY A 200 -34.98 -8.72 4.00
CA GLY A 200 -34.95 -9.68 2.88
C GLY A 200 -33.67 -9.87 2.07
N GLN A 201 -32.58 -9.12 2.30
CA GLN A 201 -31.31 -9.44 1.62
C GLN A 201 -30.51 -10.46 2.43
N THR A 202 -30.36 -11.65 1.85
CA THR A 202 -29.42 -12.68 2.28
C THR A 202 -28.07 -12.03 2.53
N ARG A 203 -27.68 -11.90 3.79
CA ARG A 203 -26.32 -11.53 4.19
C ARG A 203 -25.38 -12.42 3.37
N GLU A 204 -24.55 -11.83 2.51
CA GLU A 204 -23.40 -12.56 1.99
C GLU A 204 -22.70 -13.15 3.22
N PRO A 205 -22.41 -14.45 3.24
CA PRO A 205 -21.88 -15.07 4.44
C PRO A 205 -20.48 -14.48 4.62
N VAL A 206 -20.33 -13.59 5.60
CA VAL A 206 -19.04 -13.00 6.04
C VAL A 206 -17.95 -14.09 6.15
N ASN A 207 -18.39 -15.29 6.51
CA ASN A 207 -17.59 -16.51 6.57
C ASN A 207 -16.92 -16.90 5.23
N GLN A 208 -17.56 -16.70 4.07
CA GLN A 208 -16.95 -17.02 2.77
C GLN A 208 -15.81 -16.08 2.41
N LEU A 209 -15.90 -14.79 2.78
CA LEU A 209 -14.75 -13.89 2.59
C LEU A 209 -13.61 -14.31 3.52
N ALA A 210 -13.90 -14.54 4.80
CA ALA A 210 -12.92 -15.01 5.77
C ALA A 210 -12.20 -16.28 5.29
N GLU A 211 -12.96 -17.28 4.80
CA GLU A 211 -12.42 -18.51 4.25
C GLU A 211 -11.52 -18.27 3.02
N ARG A 212 -11.97 -17.46 2.06
CA ARG A 212 -11.17 -17.12 0.86
C ARG A 212 -9.85 -16.44 1.25
N VAL A 213 -9.90 -15.51 2.20
CA VAL A 213 -8.72 -14.80 2.69
C VAL A 213 -7.76 -15.77 3.36
N LEU A 214 -8.24 -16.65 4.25
CA LEU A 214 -7.42 -17.65 4.93
C LEU A 214 -6.76 -18.62 3.94
N ILE A 215 -7.50 -19.08 2.92
CA ILE A 215 -6.95 -19.92 1.85
C ILE A 215 -5.87 -19.17 1.08
N GLY A 216 -6.11 -17.89 0.74
CA GLY A 216 -5.13 -17.04 0.06
C GLY A 216 -3.85 -16.86 0.86
N VAL A 217 -3.95 -16.50 2.15
CA VAL A 217 -2.79 -16.34 3.03
C VAL A 217 -2.04 -17.66 3.21
N ARG A 218 -2.74 -18.78 3.39
CA ARG A 218 -2.13 -20.12 3.44
C ARG A 218 -1.33 -20.42 2.17
N SER A 219 -1.92 -20.17 1.00
CA SER A 219 -1.26 -20.39 -0.30
C SER A 219 0.02 -19.55 -0.42
N LYS A 220 -0.03 -18.28 -0.02
CA LYS A 220 1.14 -17.38 0.02
C LYS A 220 2.22 -17.92 0.97
N LEU A 221 1.86 -18.38 2.17
CA LEU A 221 2.82 -18.97 3.13
C LEU A 221 3.48 -20.21 2.55
N GLU A 222 2.70 -21.11 1.98
CA GLU A 222 3.22 -22.34 1.38
C GLU A 222 4.13 -22.06 0.17
N GLY A 223 3.99 -20.91 -0.50
CA GLY A 223 4.72 -20.60 -1.74
C GLY A 223 4.00 -21.09 -2.99
N ARG A 224 2.70 -21.36 -2.89
CA ARG A 224 1.81 -21.65 -4.01
C ARG A 224 1.34 -20.31 -4.57
N VAL A 225 2.06 -19.79 -5.57
CA VAL A 225 1.74 -18.49 -6.17
C VAL A 225 0.59 -18.68 -7.17
N THR A 226 -0.62 -18.34 -6.75
CA THR A 226 -1.83 -18.39 -7.58
C THR A 226 -1.98 -17.12 -8.43
N GLY A 227 -2.10 -17.26 -9.76
CA GLY A 227 -2.74 -16.30 -10.68
C GLY A 227 -2.10 -14.91 -10.87
N SER A 228 -1.94 -14.47 -12.13
CA SER A 228 -1.29 -13.22 -12.61
C SER A 228 0.23 -13.10 -12.42
N LEU A 229 0.80 -13.73 -11.40
CA LEU A 229 2.25 -13.78 -11.17
C LEU A 229 2.93 -14.94 -11.95
N ALA A 230 2.18 -16.01 -12.22
CA ALA A 230 2.63 -17.16 -13.00
C ALA A 230 2.56 -16.96 -14.53
N SER A 231 1.80 -15.96 -15.01
CA SER A 231 1.51 -15.79 -16.45
C SER A 231 2.59 -15.03 -17.24
N SER A 232 3.83 -15.02 -16.74
CA SER A 232 4.97 -14.37 -17.43
C SER A 232 6.09 -15.33 -17.85
N SER A 233 5.87 -16.64 -17.76
CA SER A 233 6.75 -17.63 -18.39
C SER A 233 6.23 -18.02 -19.78
N ASP A 234 7.04 -17.77 -20.81
CA ASP A 234 6.85 -18.13 -22.21
C ASP A 234 6.26 -19.55 -22.42
N GLY A 235 5.15 -19.61 -23.16
CA GLY A 235 5.05 -20.36 -24.42
C GLY A 235 5.38 -21.85 -24.51
N ASN A 236 5.53 -22.64 -23.44
CA ASN A 236 5.74 -24.09 -23.56
C ASN A 236 4.83 -24.90 -22.62
N PRO A 237 3.75 -25.52 -23.12
CA PRO A 237 2.77 -26.23 -22.29
C PRO A 237 3.17 -27.68 -21.95
N ALA A 238 4.42 -28.09 -22.22
CA ALA A 238 4.82 -29.51 -22.14
C ALA A 238 6.11 -29.77 -21.32
N GLY A 239 6.49 -28.91 -20.37
CA GLY A 239 7.80 -29.01 -19.70
C GLY A 239 7.87 -28.91 -18.16
N CYS A 240 6.82 -28.47 -17.45
CA CYS A 240 6.92 -28.24 -16.00
C CYS A 240 5.94 -29.13 -15.23
N GLY A 241 6.29 -30.40 -15.09
CA GLY A 241 5.67 -31.24 -14.06
C GLY A 241 6.14 -30.82 -12.66
N GLY A 242 5.21 -30.44 -11.78
CA GLY A 242 5.37 -30.66 -10.34
C GLY A 242 6.08 -29.61 -9.46
N LEU A 243 6.18 -28.34 -9.86
CA LEU A 243 6.69 -27.27 -8.96
C LEU A 243 5.55 -26.35 -8.49
N ASP A 244 4.52 -26.90 -7.84
CA ASP A 244 3.43 -26.10 -7.27
C ASP A 244 3.88 -25.23 -6.08
N GLN A 245 5.10 -25.44 -5.57
CA GLN A 245 5.61 -24.80 -4.36
C GLN A 245 6.99 -24.18 -4.58
N LEU A 246 7.08 -22.86 -4.46
CA LEU A 246 8.35 -22.14 -4.56
C LEU A 246 9.14 -22.20 -3.24
N ASP A 247 10.45 -22.40 -3.36
CA ASP A 247 11.40 -22.20 -2.28
C ASP A 247 11.41 -20.73 -1.82
N VAL A 248 12.05 -20.45 -0.68
CA VAL A 248 12.02 -19.11 -0.09
C VAL A 248 12.68 -18.09 -1.03
N ALA A 249 13.84 -18.42 -1.59
CA ALA A 249 14.60 -17.54 -2.48
C ALA A 249 13.86 -17.30 -3.80
N GLY A 250 13.35 -18.36 -4.44
CA GLY A 250 12.54 -18.25 -5.67
C GLY A 250 11.26 -17.45 -5.45
N HIS A 251 10.59 -17.63 -4.31
CA HIS A 251 9.39 -16.85 -3.98
C HIS A 251 9.70 -15.36 -3.79
N VAL A 252 10.73 -15.01 -3.01
CA VAL A 252 11.16 -13.61 -2.85
C VAL A 252 11.58 -12.99 -4.18
N GLY A 253 12.36 -13.71 -4.99
CA GLY A 253 12.79 -13.27 -6.32
C GLY A 253 11.62 -12.95 -7.24
N LEU A 254 10.58 -13.80 -7.23
CA LEU A 254 9.36 -13.59 -7.99
C LEU A 254 8.62 -12.33 -7.52
N LEU A 255 8.47 -12.14 -6.20
CA LEU A 255 7.78 -10.98 -5.63
C LEU A 255 8.49 -9.67 -5.96
N VAL A 256 9.82 -9.65 -5.84
CA VAL A 256 10.65 -8.50 -6.20
C VAL A 256 10.47 -8.16 -7.67
N ARG A 257 10.58 -9.16 -8.57
CA ARG A 257 10.39 -8.95 -10.01
C ARG A 257 9.03 -8.32 -10.30
N ALA A 258 7.96 -8.85 -9.72
CA ALA A 258 6.61 -8.34 -9.94
C ALA A 258 6.38 -6.93 -9.38
N ALA A 259 6.99 -6.59 -8.24
CA ALA A 259 6.89 -5.27 -7.63
C ALA A 259 7.66 -4.20 -8.42
N THR A 260 8.73 -4.59 -9.13
CA THR A 260 9.56 -3.69 -9.93
C THR A 260 9.20 -3.64 -11.42
N ASP A 261 8.25 -4.46 -11.88
CA ASP A 261 7.89 -4.57 -13.30
C ASP A 261 7.26 -3.26 -13.82
N PRO A 262 7.86 -2.58 -14.81
CA PRO A 262 7.29 -1.37 -15.41
C PRO A 262 5.89 -1.58 -15.99
N ALA A 263 5.57 -2.77 -16.50
CA ALA A 263 4.24 -3.07 -17.03
C ALA A 263 3.16 -3.07 -15.94
N ASN A 264 3.50 -3.55 -14.74
CA ASN A 264 2.59 -3.48 -13.59
C ASN A 264 2.53 -2.06 -13.03
N LEU A 265 3.67 -1.39 -12.88
CA LEU A 265 3.76 -0.04 -12.32
C LEU A 265 3.04 1.02 -13.17
N SER A 266 3.09 0.91 -14.49
CA SER A 266 2.40 1.84 -15.42
C SER A 266 0.88 1.73 -15.40
N ARG A 267 0.32 0.63 -14.88
CA ARG A 267 -1.12 0.41 -14.74
C ARG A 267 -1.68 0.95 -13.42
N MET A 268 -0.81 1.42 -12.51
CA MET A 268 -1.25 1.97 -11.23
C MET A 268 -1.94 3.32 -11.44
N TYR A 269 -2.92 3.63 -10.60
CA TYR A 269 -3.55 4.95 -10.63
C TYR A 269 -2.52 6.06 -10.36
N PHE A 270 -2.76 7.24 -10.90
CA PHE A 270 -1.78 8.33 -10.92
C PHE A 270 -1.28 8.73 -9.52
N GLY A 271 -2.18 8.81 -8.53
CA GLY A 271 -1.84 9.15 -7.16
C GLY A 271 -1.09 8.09 -6.36
N TRP A 272 -0.96 6.88 -6.90
CA TRP A 272 -0.05 5.88 -6.35
C TRP A 272 1.40 6.30 -6.58
N GLN A 273 1.66 7.22 -7.53
CA GLN A 273 2.97 7.76 -7.83
C GLN A 273 3.99 6.66 -8.12
N ALA A 274 3.66 5.78 -9.07
CA ALA A 274 4.52 4.65 -9.46
C ALA A 274 5.87 5.08 -10.05
N TYR A 275 5.92 6.32 -10.56
CA TYR A 275 7.11 6.92 -11.10
C TYR A 275 8.10 7.41 -10.03
N LEU A 276 7.72 7.45 -8.75
CA LEU A 276 8.63 7.87 -7.67
C LEU A 276 9.66 6.81 -7.37
#